data_AF-A0A957SLF4-F1
#
_entry.id   AF-A0A957SLF4-F1
#
_cell.length_a   1.000
_cell.length_b   1.000
_cell.length_c   1.000
_cell.angle_alpha   90.00
_cell.angle_beta   90.00
_cell.angle_gamma   90.00
#
_symmetry.space_group_name_H-M   'P 1'
#
loop_
_entity.id
_entity.type
_entity.pdbx_description
1 polymer ?
#
loop_
_entity_poly.entity_id
_entity_poly.type
_entity_poly.pdbx_seq_one_letter_code
_entity_poly.pdbx_strand_id
1 'polypeptide(L)'
;DFSHSPESLPDLLRLAIDGYDMVVGSRYVAGGQVVGWPWPRKLLSATANWLAHLALGVDIHDCTAGFRCYRRRVLERINLNTIFSSGYS
;
A
#
# COMPACT_ATOMS: atom_id res chain seq x y z
N ASP A 1 12.89 -2.91 -9.12
CA ASP A 1 12.45 -3.44 -10.42
C ASP A 1 11.80 -2.38 -11.33
N PHE A 2 11.76 -1.09 -10.91
CA PHE A 2 11.09 0.00 -11.63
C PHE A 2 9.58 -0.20 -11.87
N SER A 3 8.93 -1.08 -11.09
CA SER A 3 7.47 -1.24 -11.11
C SER A 3 6.72 -0.07 -10.46
N HIS A 4 7.42 0.77 -9.71
CA HIS A 4 6.89 2.00 -9.10
C HIS A 4 7.46 3.22 -9.81
N SER A 5 6.56 4.09 -10.28
CA SER A 5 6.90 5.37 -10.92
C SER A 5 7.55 6.31 -9.89
N PRO A 6 8.84 6.68 -10.07
CA PRO A 6 9.50 7.65 -9.20
C PRO A 6 8.82 9.03 -9.21
N GLU A 7 8.11 9.34 -10.30
CA GLU A 7 7.35 10.59 -10.48
C GLU A 7 6.22 10.74 -9.46
N SER A 8 5.73 9.63 -8.87
CA SER A 8 4.73 9.68 -7.80
C SER A 8 5.31 9.95 -6.40
N LEU A 9 6.64 9.85 -6.23
CA LEU A 9 7.29 10.04 -4.93
C LEU A 9 7.06 11.44 -4.32
N PRO A 10 7.14 12.55 -5.08
CA PRO A 10 6.85 13.88 -4.54
C PRO A 10 5.45 13.99 -3.94
N ASP A 11 4.44 13.36 -4.54
CA ASP A 11 3.07 13.38 -4.02
C ASP A 11 2.94 12.61 -2.70
N LEU A 12 3.58 11.44 -2.60
CA LEU A 12 3.62 10.67 -1.35
C LEU A 12 4.27 11.48 -0.22
N LEU A 13 5.38 12.15 -0.51
CA LEU A 13 6.10 12.97 0.46
C LEU A 13 5.32 14.22 0.84
N ARG A 14 4.67 14.89 -0.12
CA ARG A 14 3.83 16.07 0.14
C ARG A 14 2.73 15.73 1.12
N LEU A 15 1.98 14.65 0.89
CA LEU A 15 0.94 14.19 1.80
C LEU A 15 1.52 13.83 3.17
N ALA A 16 2.67 13.15 3.23
CA ALA A 16 3.31 12.89 4.51
C ALA A 16 3.66 14.19 5.27
N ILE A 17 4.19 15.21 4.57
CA ILE A 17 4.51 16.53 5.14
C ILE A 17 3.25 17.24 5.63
N ASP A 18 2.15 17.16 4.88
CA ASP A 18 0.83 17.77 5.20
C ASP A 18 0.17 17.17 6.46
N GLY A 19 0.71 16.09 7.01
CA GLY A 19 0.32 15.57 8.32
C GLY A 19 -0.12 14.11 8.32
N TYR A 20 -0.25 13.49 7.15
CA TYR A 20 -0.67 12.10 7.05
C TYR A 20 0.39 11.16 7.64
N ASP A 21 -0.07 10.23 8.47
CA ASP A 21 0.80 9.30 9.20
C ASP A 21 1.33 8.16 8.33
N MET A 22 0.53 7.75 7.35
CA MET A 22 0.88 6.78 6.33
C MET A 22 0.24 7.19 5.01
N VAL A 23 0.98 7.03 3.92
CA VAL A 23 0.52 7.25 2.55
C VAL A 23 0.85 6.00 1.74
N VAL A 24 -0.10 5.51 0.96
CA VAL A 24 0.06 4.31 0.12
C VAL A 24 -0.13 4.71 -1.33
N GLY A 25 0.86 4.39 -2.18
CA GLY A 25 0.69 4.43 -3.63
C GLY A 25 -0.21 3.28 -4.06
N SER A 26 -1.46 3.58 -4.41
CA SER A 26 -2.50 2.58 -4.66
C SER A 26 -2.80 2.39 -6.13
N ARG A 27 -2.94 1.13 -6.56
CA ARG A 27 -3.40 0.77 -7.90
C ARG A 27 -4.92 0.84 -8.06
N TYR A 28 -5.66 0.93 -6.95
CA TYR A 28 -7.11 0.76 -6.89
C TYR A 28 -7.85 2.04 -6.46
N VAL A 29 -7.22 3.21 -6.61
CA VAL A 29 -7.84 4.53 -6.43
C VAL A 29 -8.01 5.22 -7.79
N ALA A 30 -8.76 6.32 -7.83
CA ALA A 30 -8.88 7.14 -9.04
C ALA A 30 -7.48 7.57 -9.54
N GLY A 31 -7.20 7.34 -10.82
CA GLY A 31 -5.88 7.57 -11.44
C GLY A 31 -4.85 6.46 -11.21
N GLY A 32 -5.10 5.53 -10.28
CA GLY A 32 -4.28 4.35 -10.06
C GLY A 32 -4.45 3.32 -11.18
N GLN A 33 -3.37 2.65 -11.57
CA GLN A 33 -3.41 1.67 -12.65
C GLN A 33 -2.39 0.55 -12.52
N VAL A 34 -2.67 -0.56 -13.22
CA VAL A 34 -1.75 -1.68 -13.40
C VAL A 34 -1.57 -1.97 -14.87
N VAL A 35 -0.33 -1.81 -15.34
CA VAL A 35 0.04 -2.02 -16.74
C VAL A 35 0.59 -3.44 -16.94
N GLY A 36 0.22 -4.09 -18.05
CA GLY A 36 0.78 -5.38 -18.46
C GLY A 36 0.25 -6.62 -17.75
N TRP A 37 -0.62 -6.50 -16.74
CA TRP A 37 -1.19 -7.68 -16.06
C TRP A 37 -2.35 -8.30 -16.85
N PRO A 38 -2.41 -9.65 -16.99
CA PRO A 38 -3.58 -10.34 -17.50
C PRO A 38 -4.83 -10.05 -16.66
N TRP A 39 -6.00 -10.04 -17.31
CA TRP A 39 -7.29 -9.73 -16.65
C TRP A 39 -7.59 -10.63 -15.44
N PRO A 40 -7.37 -11.97 -15.49
CA PRO A 40 -7.60 -12.83 -14.33
C PRO A 40 -6.76 -12.43 -13.10
N ARG A 41 -5.50 -12.02 -13.34
CA ARG A 41 -4.60 -11.55 -12.28
C ARG A 41 -5.08 -10.22 -11.68
N LYS A 42 -5.58 -9.30 -12.51
CA LYS A 42 -6.17 -8.04 -12.05
C LYS A 42 -7.39 -8.30 -11.16
N LEU A 43 -8.28 -9.19 -11.58
CA LEU A 43 -9.47 -9.57 -10.81
C LEU A 43 -9.10 -10.19 -9.47
N LEU A 44 -8.22 -11.20 -9.47
CA LEU A 44 -7.76 -11.87 -8.24
C LEU A 44 -7.16 -10.87 -7.25
N SER A 45 -6.32 -9.97 -7.74
CA SER A 45 -5.67 -8.97 -6.88
C SER A 45 -6.65 -7.93 -6.34
N ALA A 46 -7.64 -7.51 -7.15
CA ALA A 46 -8.68 -6.59 -6.70
C ALA A 46 -9.60 -7.24 -5.64
N THR A 47 -10.03 -8.49 -5.85
CA THR A 47 -10.88 -9.19 -4.88
C THR A 47 -10.14 -9.49 -3.59
N ALA A 48 -8.86 -9.86 -3.64
CA ALA A 48 -8.04 -10.06 -2.45
C ALA A 48 -7.91 -8.77 -1.62
N ASN A 49 -7.69 -7.62 -2.26
CA ASN A 49 -7.62 -6.33 -1.56
C ASN A 49 -8.97 -5.92 -0.98
N TRP A 50 -10.07 -6.12 -1.71
CA TRP A 50 -11.42 -5.86 -1.20
C TRP A 50 -11.75 -6.74 0.01
N LEU A 51 -11.41 -8.03 -0.03
CA LEU A 51 -11.58 -8.92 1.12
C LEU A 51 -10.71 -8.48 2.30
N ALA A 52 -9.46 -8.07 2.07
CA ALA A 52 -8.59 -7.58 3.13
C ALA A 52 -9.12 -6.29 3.78
N HIS A 53 -9.63 -5.35 2.98
CA HIS A 53 -10.29 -4.14 3.44
C HIS A 53 -11.46 -4.48 4.39
N LEU A 54 -12.34 -5.40 3.97
CA LEU A 54 -13.48 -5.84 4.78
C LEU A 54 -13.06 -6.60 6.05
N ALA A 55 -12.15 -7.56 5.93
CA ALA A 55 -11.74 -8.42 7.03
C ALA A 55 -10.96 -7.65 8.11
N LEU A 56 -10.16 -6.65 7.71
CA LEU A 56 -9.36 -5.85 8.63
C LEU A 56 -10.08 -4.57 9.10
N GLY A 57 -11.19 -4.19 8.46
CA GLY A 57 -11.93 -2.96 8.76
C GLY A 57 -11.11 -1.69 8.52
N VAL A 58 -10.20 -1.73 7.53
CA VAL A 58 -9.30 -0.60 7.21
C VAL A 58 -9.77 0.11 5.96
N ASP A 59 -9.72 1.44 5.91
CA ASP A 59 -10.08 2.22 4.72
C ASP A 59 -8.95 2.28 3.67
N ILE A 60 -8.29 1.15 3.43
CA ILE A 60 -7.17 1.03 2.49
C ILE A 60 -7.61 0.18 1.31
N HIS A 61 -7.43 0.72 0.11
CA HIS A 61 -7.85 0.07 -1.14
C HIS A 61 -6.78 -0.86 -1.72
N ASP A 62 -5.52 -0.69 -1.30
CA ASP A 62 -4.39 -1.51 -1.76
C ASP A 62 -3.52 -1.95 -0.57
N CYS A 63 -4.02 -2.94 0.15
CA CYS A 63 -3.36 -3.58 1.29
C CYS A 63 -2.07 -4.31 0.90
N THR A 64 -1.86 -4.61 -0.40
CA THR A 64 -0.68 -5.35 -0.90
C THR A 64 0.36 -4.47 -1.60
N ALA A 65 0.13 -3.16 -1.73
CA ALA A 65 1.13 -2.25 -2.30
C ALA A 65 2.37 -2.14 -1.42
N GLY A 66 3.57 -2.31 -2.02
CA GLY A 66 4.86 -2.08 -1.37
C GLY A 66 5.33 -0.62 -1.41
N PHE A 67 4.71 0.23 -2.24
CA PHE A 67 5.07 1.63 -2.38
C PHE A 67 4.34 2.49 -1.33
N ARG A 68 5.01 2.77 -0.22
CA ARG A 68 4.42 3.44 0.94
C ARG A 68 5.36 4.48 1.54
N CYS A 69 4.79 5.50 2.15
CA CYS A 69 5.46 6.45 3.00
C CYS A 69 4.90 6.35 4.42
N TYR A 70 5.77 6.31 5.42
CA TYR A 70 5.40 6.29 6.83
C TYR A 70 6.10 7.43 7.56
N ARG A 71 5.38 8.13 8.44
CA ARG A 71 6.05 8.99 9.42
C ARG A 71 6.82 8.11 10.41
N ARG A 72 8.06 8.48 10.70
CA ARG A 72 8.93 7.79 11.67
C ARG A 72 8.21 7.44 12.98
N ARG A 73 7.46 8.42 13.53
CA ARG A 73 6.70 8.27 14.78
C ARG A 73 5.67 7.13 14.77
N VAL A 74 5.16 6.73 13.61
CA VAL A 74 4.21 5.63 13.48
C VAL A 74 4.92 4.31 13.68
N LEU A 75 6.06 4.13 13.02
CA LEU A 75 6.87 2.92 13.13
C LEU A 75 7.44 2.75 14.55
N GLU A 76 7.84 3.85 15.19
CA GLU A 76 8.35 3.84 16.58
C GLU A 76 7.30 3.38 17.62
N ARG A 77 6.00 3.44 17.29
CA ARG A 77 4.92 2.96 18.17
C ARG A 77 4.61 1.48 18.01
N ILE A 78 5.19 0.83 17.01
CA ILE A 78 4.95 -0.59 16.75
C ILE A 78 5.95 -1.41 17.56
N ASN A 79 5.45 -2.31 18.41
CA ASN A 79 6.30 -3.28 19.10
C ASN A 79 6.75 -4.37 18.12
N LEU A 80 7.89 -4.17 17.46
CA LEU A 80 8.40 -5.11 16.46
C LEU A 80 8.68 -6.50 17.05
N ASN A 81 8.94 -6.61 18.35
CA ASN A 81 9.21 -7.89 19.02
C ASN A 81 7.97 -8.80 19.11
N THR A 82 6.77 -8.27 18.89
CA THR A 82 5.53 -9.06 18.86
C THR A 82 5.14 -9.48 17.44
N ILE A 83 5.89 -9.06 16.43
CA ILE A 83 5.61 -9.38 15.03
C ILE A 83 6.45 -10.58 14.62
N PHE A 84 5.78 -11.68 14.30
CA PHE A 84 6.39 -12.89 13.75
C PHE A 84 5.88 -13.09 12.32
N SER A 85 6.80 -13.19 11.36
CA SER A 85 6.51 -13.55 9.98
C SER A 85 7.06 -14.94 9.70
N SER A 86 6.20 -15.87 9.28
CA SER A 86 6.57 -17.25 8.96
C SER A 86 7.09 -17.44 7.53
N GLY A 87 7.30 -16.35 6.79
CA GLY A 87 7.90 -16.39 5.45
C GLY A 87 6.89 -16.59 4.33
N TYR A 88 6.50 -15.47 3.73
CA TYR A 88 6.41 -15.25 2.29
C TYR A 88 6.86 -13.80 2.12
N SER A 89 7.97 -13.56 1.43
CA SER A 89 8.52 -12.23 1.14
C SER A 89 8.72 -12.08 -0.35
#